data_AF-A0A3P7D3A5-F1
#
_entry.id   AF-A0A3P7D3A5-F1
#
_cell.length_a   1.000
_cell.length_b   1.000
_cell.length_c   1.000
_cell.angle_alpha   90.00
_cell.angle_beta   90.00
_cell.angle_gamma   90.00
#
_symmetry.space_group_name_H-M   'P 1'
#
loop_
_entity.id
_entity.type
_entity.pdbx_description
1 polymer ?
#
loop_
_entity_poly.entity_id
_entity_poly.type
_entity_poly.pdbx_seq_one_letter_code
_entity_poly.pdbx_strand_id
1 'polypeptide(L)'
;MYCYSVAFQLVRAWANGNVEWDFKKGGKFVLFGGTVTGQFDDIKPNEEIAMSWRLKSYPNDHHAKITFTLKDESDSTSLIVKGEEVPSHMAEETRNGLSRYYLASIARTFGFSARIN
;
A
#
# COMPACT_ATOMS: atom_id res chain seq x y z
N MET A 1 -16.15 2.58 -12.17
CA MET A 1 -15.69 3.97 -11.92
C MET A 1 -15.96 4.47 -10.49
N TYR A 2 -17.01 4.02 -9.80
CA TYR A 2 -17.33 4.46 -8.43
C TYR A 2 -16.32 4.00 -7.34
N CYS A 3 -15.81 2.76 -7.39
CA CYS A 3 -14.91 2.22 -6.34
C CYS A 3 -13.58 3.00 -6.18
N TYR A 4 -12.98 3.43 -7.29
CA TYR A 4 -11.73 4.22 -7.28
C TYR A 4 -11.86 5.58 -6.60
N SER A 5 -12.99 6.26 -6.84
CA SER A 5 -13.23 7.60 -6.28
C SER A 5 -13.40 7.56 -4.76
N VAL A 6 -14.03 6.50 -4.24
CA VAL A 6 -14.22 6.30 -2.80
C VAL A 6 -12.89 5.98 -2.11
N ALA A 7 -12.06 5.12 -2.72
CA ALA A 7 -10.72 4.81 -2.22
C ALA A 7 -9.86 6.09 -2.12
N PHE A 8 -9.84 6.92 -3.16
CA PHE A 8 -9.06 8.16 -3.16
C PHE A 8 -9.51 9.17 -2.09
N GLN A 9 -10.82 9.35 -1.89
CA GLN A 9 -11.34 10.26 -0.85
C GLN A 9 -10.96 9.79 0.56
N LEU A 10 -10.89 8.49 0.80
CA LEU A 10 -10.47 7.92 2.09
C LEU A 10 -8.96 8.04 2.31
N VAL A 11 -8.14 7.81 1.28
CA VAL A 11 -6.69 8.06 1.36
C VAL A 11 -6.46 9.53 1.68
N ARG A 12 -7.17 10.46 1.03
CA ARG A 12 -7.12 11.89 1.38
C ARG A 12 -7.56 12.20 2.80
N ALA A 13 -8.60 11.53 3.29
CA ALA A 13 -9.08 11.70 4.66
C ALA A 13 -8.06 11.22 5.70
N TRP A 14 -7.35 10.10 5.48
CA TRP A 14 -6.32 9.65 6.43
C TRP A 14 -5.01 10.42 6.28
N ALA A 15 -4.63 10.86 5.07
CA ALA A 15 -3.28 11.37 4.78
C ALA A 15 -3.21 12.89 4.91
N ASN A 16 -4.21 13.46 5.58
CA ASN A 16 -4.31 14.86 5.92
C ASN A 16 -4.33 15.77 4.67
N GLY A 17 -5.19 15.41 3.71
CA GLY A 17 -5.66 16.31 2.64
C GLY A 17 -4.83 16.31 1.35
N ASN A 18 -3.51 16.52 1.43
CA ASN A 18 -2.66 16.65 0.24
C ASN A 18 -2.00 15.31 -0.12
N VAL A 19 -2.61 14.63 -1.08
CA VAL A 19 -2.28 13.27 -1.49
C VAL A 19 -2.18 13.24 -3.01
N GLU A 20 -1.08 12.70 -3.51
CA GLU A 20 -1.01 12.23 -4.89
C GLU A 20 -1.26 10.72 -4.88
N TRP A 21 -2.17 10.25 -5.72
CA TRP A 21 -2.53 8.83 -5.78
C TRP A 21 -3.02 8.49 -7.18
N ASP A 22 -2.11 7.94 -7.98
CA ASP A 22 -2.40 7.47 -9.33
C ASP A 22 -2.36 5.95 -9.33
N PHE A 23 -3.46 5.31 -8.93
CA PHE A 23 -3.54 3.85 -8.83
C PHE A 23 -3.67 3.24 -10.22
N LYS A 24 -2.55 3.12 -10.93
CA LYS A 24 -2.41 2.42 -12.20
C LYS A 24 -0.98 1.92 -12.30
N LYS A 25 -0.71 1.00 -13.21
CA LYS A 25 0.66 0.56 -13.49
C LYS A 25 1.54 1.76 -13.88
N GLY A 26 2.66 1.94 -13.19
CA GLY A 26 3.57 3.08 -13.31
C GLY A 26 3.09 4.38 -12.65
N GLY A 27 1.90 4.38 -12.05
CA GLY A 27 1.35 5.54 -11.36
C GLY A 27 2.02 5.76 -10.01
N LYS A 28 2.16 7.03 -9.63
CA LYS A 28 2.87 7.44 -8.41
C LYS A 28 1.91 7.77 -7.28
N PHE A 29 2.41 7.67 -6.06
CA PHE A 29 1.70 8.15 -4.88
C PHE A 29 2.61 8.92 -3.93
N VAL A 30 2.02 9.93 -3.30
CA VAL A 30 2.64 10.77 -2.28
C VAL A 30 1.62 10.89 -1.15
N LEU A 31 2.00 10.42 0.04
CA LEU A 31 1.15 10.44 1.22
C LEU A 31 1.80 11.27 2.34
N PHE A 32 0.97 11.78 3.25
CA PHE A 32 1.41 12.49 4.47
C PHE A 32 2.39 13.63 4.17
N GLY A 33 2.06 14.47 3.19
CA GLY A 33 2.88 15.62 2.82
C GLY A 33 4.29 15.25 2.31
N GLY A 34 4.46 14.07 1.70
CA GLY A 34 5.74 13.61 1.18
C GLY A 34 6.57 12.77 2.15
N THR A 35 6.02 12.42 3.30
CA THR A 35 6.69 11.50 4.25
C THR A 35 6.78 10.09 3.67
N VAL A 36 5.75 9.67 2.92
CA VAL A 36 5.72 8.39 2.22
C VAL A 36 5.55 8.67 0.74
N THR A 37 6.40 8.05 -0.07
CA THR A 37 6.36 8.16 -1.52
C THR A 37 6.56 6.80 -2.16
N GLY A 38 6.05 6.64 -3.37
CA GLY A 38 6.24 5.42 -4.12
C GLY A 38 5.57 5.40 -5.48
N GLN A 39 5.61 4.23 -6.09
CA GLN A 39 5.07 3.96 -7.42
C GLN A 39 4.47 2.56 -7.46
N PHE A 40 3.31 2.41 -8.11
CA PHE A 40 2.72 1.11 -8.39
C PHE A 40 3.44 0.47 -9.57
N ASP A 41 4.21 -0.57 -9.33
CA ASP A 41 5.00 -1.25 -10.35
C ASP A 41 4.15 -2.22 -11.17
N ASP A 42 3.21 -2.90 -10.51
CA ASP A 42 2.22 -3.76 -11.17
C ASP A 42 0.93 -3.86 -10.35
N ILE A 43 -0.20 -4.00 -11.05
CA ILE A 43 -1.52 -4.15 -10.43
C ILE A 43 -2.26 -5.26 -11.18
N LYS A 44 -2.45 -6.39 -10.52
CA LYS A 44 -3.33 -7.48 -10.94
C LYS A 44 -4.59 -7.45 -10.06
N PRO A 45 -5.73 -7.02 -10.60
CA PRO A 45 -6.97 -6.95 -9.83
C PRO A 45 -7.29 -8.28 -9.16
N ASN A 46 -7.61 -8.24 -7.87
CA ASN A 46 -7.98 -9.40 -7.04
C ASN A 46 -6.88 -10.46 -6.84
N GLU A 47 -5.64 -10.18 -7.22
CA GLU A 47 -4.54 -11.14 -7.12
C GLU A 47 -3.32 -10.52 -6.45
N GLU A 48 -2.80 -9.42 -7.00
CA GLU A 48 -1.50 -8.89 -6.59
C GLU A 48 -1.37 -7.38 -6.85
N ILE A 49 -0.72 -6.68 -5.93
CA ILE A 49 -0.23 -5.32 -6.14
C ILE A 49 1.25 -5.28 -5.78
N ALA A 50 2.09 -4.95 -6.75
CA ALA A 50 3.51 -4.68 -6.54
C ALA A 50 3.75 -3.17 -6.57
N MET A 51 4.52 -2.66 -5.61
CA MET A 51 4.86 -1.24 -5.54
C MET A 51 6.24 -1.01 -4.95
N SER A 52 6.90 0.03 -5.44
CA SER A 52 8.09 0.61 -4.85
C SER A 52 7.66 1.63 -3.82
N TRP A 53 8.17 1.50 -2.60
CA TRP A 53 7.72 2.26 -1.44
C TRP A 53 8.91 2.77 -0.64
N ARG A 54 8.85 4.00 -0.15
CA ARG A 54 9.86 4.52 0.78
C ARG A 54 9.32 5.56 1.75
N LEU A 55 9.94 5.60 2.92
CA LEU A 55 9.90 6.74 3.81
C LEU A 55 10.88 7.80 3.34
N LYS A 56 10.56 9.06 3.62
CA LYS A 56 11.48 10.19 3.43
C LYS A 56 12.78 10.02 4.21
N SER A 57 12.75 9.27 5.32
CA SER A 57 13.91 8.94 6.16
C SER A 57 14.79 7.82 5.60
N TYR A 58 14.36 7.11 4.56
CA TYR A 58 15.20 6.10 3.92
C TYR A 58 16.44 6.74 3.29
N PRO A 59 17.58 6.02 3.24
CA PRO A 59 18.75 6.45 2.49
C PRO A 59 18.42 6.87 1.06
N ASN A 60 19.22 7.77 0.50
CA ASN A 60 19.04 8.24 -0.87
C ASN A 60 19.06 7.05 -1.84
N ASP A 61 18.14 7.08 -2.79
CA ASP A 61 17.91 6.04 -3.80
C ASP A 61 17.45 4.66 -3.27
N HIS A 62 17.19 4.55 -1.96
CA HIS A 62 16.71 3.31 -1.36
C HIS A 62 15.18 3.25 -1.42
N HIS A 63 14.66 2.22 -2.08
CA HIS A 63 13.23 1.92 -2.15
C HIS A 63 13.01 0.47 -1.71
N ALA A 64 12.03 0.26 -0.84
CA ALA A 64 11.55 -1.08 -0.54
C ALA A 64 10.61 -1.54 -1.66
N LYS A 65 10.72 -2.80 -2.05
CA LYS A 65 9.76 -3.45 -2.94
C LYS A 65 8.71 -4.14 -2.09
N ILE A 66 7.49 -3.67 -2.18
CA ILE A 66 6.36 -4.19 -1.42
C ILE A 66 5.40 -4.88 -2.37
N THR A 67 5.12 -6.15 -2.10
CA THR A 67 4.14 -6.95 -2.82
C THR A 67 3.02 -7.34 -1.88
N PHE A 68 1.79 -6.97 -2.24
CA PHE A 68 0.57 -7.42 -1.61
C PHE A 68 -0.02 -8.53 -2.47
N THR A 69 -0.17 -9.72 -1.92
CA THR A 69 -0.79 -10.86 -2.60
C THR A 69 -2.08 -11.22 -1.88
N LEU A 70 -3.17 -11.27 -2.63
CA LEU A 70 -4.46 -11.73 -2.16
C LEU A 70 -4.59 -13.21 -2.51
N LYS A 71 -4.82 -14.04 -1.50
CA LYS A 71 -5.13 -15.45 -1.68
C LYS A 71 -6.58 -15.67 -1.26
N ASP A 72 -7.39 -16.02 -2.25
CA ASP A 72 -8.75 -16.49 -2.01
C ASP A 72 -8.69 -17.91 -1.46
N GLU A 73 -9.12 -18.07 -0.22
CA GLU A 73 -9.31 -19.35 0.44
C GLU A 73 -10.82 -19.64 0.48
N SER A 74 -11.20 -20.91 0.58
CA SER A 74 -12.59 -21.35 0.43
C SER A 74 -13.62 -20.67 1.34
N ASP A 75 -13.17 -20.11 2.46
CA ASP A 75 -13.98 -19.45 3.50
C ASP A 75 -13.46 -18.06 3.91
N SER A 76 -12.32 -17.62 3.38
CA SER A 76 -11.70 -16.34 3.75
C SER A 76 -10.73 -15.84 2.68
N THR A 77 -10.31 -14.59 2.76
CA THR A 77 -9.25 -14.08 1.88
C THR A 77 -8.05 -13.65 2.71
N SER A 78 -6.93 -14.31 2.48
CA SER A 78 -5.65 -14.02 3.13
C SER A 78 -4.93 -12.91 2.36
N LEU A 79 -4.52 -11.84 3.08
CA LEU A 79 -3.68 -10.78 2.54
C LEU A 79 -2.24 -10.99 3.01
N ILE A 80 -1.36 -11.34 2.08
CA ILE A 80 0.06 -11.54 2.33
C ILE A 80 0.80 -10.28 1.92
N VAL A 81 1.63 -9.76 2.81
CA VAL A 81 2.51 -8.61 2.53
C VAL A 81 3.95 -9.08 2.54
N LYS A 82 4.64 -8.93 1.41
CA LYS A 82 6.07 -9.19 1.27
C LYS A 82 6.80 -7.87 1.11
N GLY A 83 7.78 -7.61 1.96
CA GLY A 83 8.66 -6.45 1.84
C GLY A 83 10.09 -6.91 1.57
N GLU A 84 10.66 -6.49 0.44
CA GLU A 84 12.02 -6.75 0.01
C GLU A 84 12.80 -5.45 -0.08
N GLU A 85 14.12 -5.53 0.02
CA GLU A 85 15.00 -4.35 -0.01
C GLU A 85 14.61 -3.31 1.07
N VAL A 86 14.07 -3.77 2.20
CA VAL A 86 13.81 -2.90 3.36
C VAL A 86 15.10 -2.76 4.16
N PRO A 87 15.56 -1.53 4.51
CA PRO A 87 16.69 -1.36 5.39
C PRO A 87 16.45 -2.09 6.72
N SER A 88 17.38 -2.94 7.16
CA SER A 88 17.19 -3.84 8.31
C SER A 88 16.79 -3.12 9.59
N HIS A 89 17.39 -1.96 9.84
CA HIS A 89 17.10 -1.09 10.99
C HIS A 89 15.75 -0.35 10.89
N MET A 90 15.12 -0.33 9.71
CA MET A 90 13.82 0.32 9.45
C MET A 90 12.70 -0.71 9.23
N ALA A 91 12.99 -2.02 9.35
CA ALA A 91 12.05 -3.08 9.02
C ALA A 91 10.76 -3.03 9.84
N GLU A 92 10.88 -2.75 11.13
CA GLU A 92 9.72 -2.64 12.03
C GLU A 92 8.87 -1.39 11.73
N GLU A 93 9.50 -0.23 11.55
CA GLU A 93 8.80 1.00 11.18
C GLU A 93 8.07 0.85 9.84
N THR A 94 8.71 0.20 8.88
CA THR A 94 8.14 -0.09 7.55
C THR A 94 6.94 -1.02 7.68
N ARG A 95 7.05 -2.10 8.45
CA ARG A 95 5.94 -3.03 8.72
C ARG A 95 4.76 -2.29 9.37
N ASN A 96 5.04 -1.45 10.37
CA ASN A 96 4.01 -0.70 11.08
C ASN A 96 3.32 0.32 10.15
N GLY A 97 4.07 1.00 9.29
CA GLY A 97 3.51 1.87 8.26
C GLY A 97 2.63 1.10 7.27
N LEU A 98 3.11 -0.02 6.74
CA LEU A 98 2.35 -0.84 5.80
C LEU A 98 1.06 -1.39 6.42
N SER A 99 1.14 -1.93 7.63
CA SER A 99 -0.01 -2.50 8.35
C SER A 99 -1.05 -1.43 8.69
N ARG A 100 -0.61 -0.32 9.29
CA ARG A 100 -1.51 0.75 9.76
C ARG A 100 -2.21 1.47 8.63
N TYR A 101 -1.54 1.64 7.49
CA TYR A 101 -2.08 2.43 6.39
C TYR A 101 -2.66 1.51 5.31
N TYR A 102 -1.93 0.54 4.78
CA TYR A 102 -2.33 -0.08 3.51
C TYR A 102 -3.37 -1.20 3.65
N LEU A 103 -3.29 -2.01 4.70
CA LEU A 103 -4.17 -3.19 4.86
C LEU A 103 -5.66 -2.83 4.88
N ALA A 104 -6.04 -1.74 5.56
CA ALA A 104 -7.44 -1.34 5.67
C ALA A 104 -8.02 -0.82 4.34
N SER A 105 -7.21 -0.13 3.54
CA SER A 105 -7.62 0.40 2.23
C SER A 105 -7.62 -0.66 1.15
N ILE A 106 -6.64 -1.57 1.18
CA ILE A 106 -6.59 -2.71 0.26
C ILE A 106 -7.80 -3.61 0.53
N ALA A 107 -8.03 -4.02 1.77
CA ALA A 107 -9.18 -4.84 2.12
C ALA A 107 -10.50 -4.22 1.65
N ARG A 108 -10.70 -2.90 1.85
CA ARG A 108 -11.92 -2.22 1.39
C ARG A 108 -12.04 -2.10 -0.13
N THR A 109 -10.94 -1.80 -0.84
CA THR A 109 -10.94 -1.63 -2.30
C THR A 109 -11.27 -2.93 -3.01
N PHE A 110 -10.84 -4.06 -2.45
CA PHE A 110 -11.09 -5.38 -2.98
C PHE A 110 -12.30 -6.09 -2.33
N GLY A 111 -13.01 -5.44 -1.40
CA GLY A 111 -14.28 -5.94 -0.84
C GLY A 111 -14.15 -6.94 0.31
N PHE A 112 -13.01 -7.01 0.99
CA PHE A 112 -12.73 -7.92 2.11
C PHE A 112 -12.87 -7.24 3.49
N SER A 113 -13.35 -7.97 4.49
CA SER A 113 -13.28 -7.56 5.90
C SER A 113 -11.91 -7.97 6.48
N ALA A 114 -10.99 -7.02 6.63
CA ALA A 114 -9.68 -7.29 7.25
C ALA A 114 -9.85 -7.77 8.70
N ARG A 115 -9.48 -9.02 8.99
CA ARG A 115 -9.20 -9.49 10.35
C ARG A 115 -7.70 -9.58 10.51
N ILE A 116 -7.16 -8.83 11.47
CA ILE A 116 -5.77 -8.96 11.91
C ILE A 116 -5.81 -9.97 13.06
N ASN A 117 -5.08 -11.08 12.93
CA ASN A 117 -4.84 -12.03 14.01
C ASN A 117 -3.37 -11.95 14.44
#